data_AF-A0A661XFU4-F1
#
_entry.id   AF-A0A661XFU4-F1
#
_cell.length_a   1.000
_cell.length_b   1.000
_cell.length_c   1.000
_cell.angle_alpha   90.00
_cell.angle_beta   90.00
_cell.angle_gamma   90.00
#
_symmetry.space_group_name_H-M   'P 1'
#
loop_
_entity.id
_entity.type
_entity.pdbx_description
1 polymer ?
#
loop_
_entity_poly.entity_id
_entity_poly.type
_entity_poly.pdbx_seq_one_letter_code
_entity_poly.pdbx_strand_id
1 'polypeptide(L)'
;MYKFLTKHGTAMAFGLGAVVAAIGILSILGGLDGYNMLPEDQQDTTDIFNVAISGGVILTIVAFATAILFGVYQVIMNPKGAIQSILGLVVIIGMFLIFYSTATTETAGPIYEDIQAGKLSGDVSNWITGALWTTLIIFGATIFVFIFSEIRNVFK
;
A
#
# COMPACT_ATOMS: atom_id res chain seq x y z
N MET A 1 -4.63 -2.25 -27.67
CA MET A 1 -4.31 -1.83 -26.29
C MET A 1 -5.33 -2.30 -25.25
N TYR A 2 -6.63 -2.00 -25.38
CA TYR A 2 -7.64 -2.39 -24.39
C TYR A 2 -7.61 -3.89 -24.00
N LYS A 3 -7.65 -4.81 -24.99
CA LYS A 3 -7.60 -6.26 -24.75
C LYS A 3 -6.32 -6.75 -24.04
N PHE A 4 -5.19 -6.06 -24.22
CA PHE A 4 -3.92 -6.41 -23.59
C PHE A 4 -3.94 -5.97 -22.12
N LEU A 5 -4.38 -4.74 -21.84
CA LEU A 5 -4.52 -4.22 -20.47
C LEU A 5 -5.58 -4.98 -19.66
N THR A 6 -6.70 -5.37 -20.28
CA THR A 6 -7.73 -6.16 -19.59
C THR A 6 -7.29 -7.60 -19.31
N LYS A 7 -6.39 -8.17 -20.14
CA LYS A 7 -5.90 -9.55 -19.97
C LYS A 7 -4.67 -9.64 -19.06
N HIS A 8 -3.82 -8.62 -19.06
CA HIS A 8 -2.53 -8.63 -18.37
C HIS A 8 -2.36 -7.49 -17.35
N GLY A 9 -3.43 -6.74 -17.06
CA GLY A 9 -3.38 -5.57 -16.18
C GLY A 9 -2.75 -5.87 -14.82
N THR A 10 -3.15 -6.97 -14.17
CA THR A 10 -2.58 -7.39 -12.88
C THR A 10 -1.09 -7.73 -12.99
N ALA A 11 -0.68 -8.44 -14.04
CA ALA A 11 0.72 -8.78 -14.26
C ALA A 11 1.58 -7.55 -14.54
N MET A 12 1.04 -6.55 -15.25
CA MET A 12 1.74 -5.29 -15.48
C MET A 12 1.83 -4.43 -14.23
N ALA A 13 0.77 -4.35 -13.42
CA ALA A 13 0.80 -3.63 -12.15
C ALA A 13 1.83 -4.24 -11.20
N PHE A 14 1.84 -5.57 -11.08
CA PHE A 14 2.85 -6.30 -10.31
C PHE A 14 4.25 -6.06 -10.85
N GLY A 15 4.45 -6.19 -12.17
CA GLY A 15 5.76 -5.98 -12.81
C GLY A 15 6.30 -4.57 -12.59
N LEU A 16 5.45 -3.54 -12.71
CA LEU A 16 5.81 -2.15 -12.45
C LEU A 16 6.25 -1.94 -10.99
N GLY A 17 5.49 -2.50 -10.04
CA GLY A 17 5.85 -2.46 -8.62
C GLY A 17 7.16 -3.21 -8.33
N ALA A 18 7.35 -4.38 -8.93
CA ALA A 18 8.58 -5.17 -8.81
C ALA A 18 9.81 -4.43 -9.35
N VAL A 19 9.67 -3.68 -10.46
CA VAL A 19 10.75 -2.84 -11.00
C VAL A 19 11.11 -1.73 -10.04
N VAL A 20 10.12 -0.99 -9.51
CA VAL A 20 10.38 0.07 -8.51
C VAL A 20 11.06 -0.50 -7.26
N ALA A 21 10.58 -1.64 -6.76
CA ALA A 21 11.19 -2.33 -5.63
C ALA A 21 12.64 -2.76 -5.93
N ALA A 22 12.89 -3.34 -7.10
CA ALA A 22 14.24 -3.76 -7.51
C ALA A 22 15.21 -2.57 -7.60
N ILE A 23 14.79 -1.46 -8.21
CA ILE A 23 15.61 -0.24 -8.28
C ILE A 23 15.86 0.32 -6.87
N GLY A 24 14.83 0.34 -6.01
CA GLY A 24 14.96 0.75 -4.61
C GLY A 24 15.98 -0.10 -3.85
N ILE A 25 15.93 -1.43 -4.00
CA ILE A 25 16.89 -2.35 -3.38
C ILE A 25 18.31 -2.08 -3.91
N LEU A 26 18.49 -1.88 -5.21
CA LEU A 26 19.81 -1.56 -5.78
C LEU A 26 20.36 -0.23 -5.26
N SER A 27 19.51 0.79 -5.10
CA SER A 27 19.88 2.08 -4.51
C SER A 27 20.34 1.92 -3.06
N ILE A 28 19.60 1.16 -2.26
CA ILE A 28 19.94 0.87 -0.86
C ILE A 28 21.25 0.11 -0.76
N LEU A 29 21.40 -0.99 -1.51
CA LEU A 29 22.62 -1.80 -1.49
C LEU A 29 23.85 -1.02 -1.96
N GLY A 30 23.69 -0.14 -2.96
CA GLY A 30 24.77 0.70 -3.47
C GLY A 30 25.23 1.80 -2.50
N GLY A 31 24.36 2.24 -1.59
CA GLY A 31 24.65 3.30 -0.62
C GLY A 31 24.80 2.83 0.83
N LEU A 32 24.67 1.52 1.09
CA LEU A 32 24.59 0.95 2.44
C LEU A 32 25.84 1.22 3.29
N ASP A 33 27.01 1.12 2.69
CA ASP A 33 28.28 1.38 3.39
C ASP A 33 28.37 2.84 3.85
N GLY A 34 27.97 3.78 3.00
CA GLY A 34 27.93 5.21 3.34
C GLY A 34 26.90 5.52 4.43
N TYR A 35 25.74 4.87 4.37
CA TYR A 35 24.69 5.00 5.40
C TYR A 35 25.15 4.52 6.77
N ASN A 36 25.81 3.36 6.84
CA ASN A 36 26.28 2.77 8.10
C ASN A 36 27.43 3.55 8.75
N MET A 37 28.11 4.43 8.00
CA MET A 37 29.14 5.32 8.51
C MET A 37 28.58 6.62 9.09
N LEU A 38 27.31 6.94 8.82
CA LEU A 38 26.67 8.13 9.37
C LEU A 38 26.27 7.92 10.83
N PRO A 39 26.48 8.93 11.69
CA PRO A 39 25.81 9.01 12.99
C PRO A 39 24.29 8.85 12.84
N GLU A 40 23.64 8.22 13.82
CA GLU A 40 22.19 7.92 13.80
C GLU A 40 21.33 9.17 13.58
N ASP A 41 21.74 10.31 14.13
CA ASP A 41 21.10 11.62 13.98
C ASP A 41 21.28 12.26 12.59
N GLN A 42 22.09 11.67 11.71
CA GLN A 42 22.31 12.13 10.33
C GLN A 42 21.84 11.12 9.29
N GLN A 43 21.35 9.96 9.69
CA GLN A 43 20.89 8.91 8.79
C GLN A 43 19.65 9.32 7.98
N ASP A 44 18.85 10.26 8.48
CA ASP A 44 17.69 10.83 7.80
C ASP A 44 18.06 11.75 6.62
N THR A 45 19.31 12.21 6.53
CA THR A 45 19.81 13.05 5.44
C THR A 45 20.19 12.28 4.18
N THR A 46 20.11 10.94 4.23
CA THR A 46 20.47 10.07 3.11
C THR A 46 19.38 10.01 2.05
N ASP A 47 19.79 9.92 0.79
CA ASP A 47 18.86 9.76 -0.33
C ASP A 47 18.70 8.29 -0.78
N ILE A 48 19.37 7.33 -0.12
CA ILE A 48 19.43 5.93 -0.58
C ILE A 48 18.05 5.26 -0.65
N PHE A 49 17.09 5.73 0.17
CA PHE A 49 15.71 5.24 0.21
C PHE A 49 14.76 6.02 -0.70
N ASN A 50 15.16 7.19 -1.22
CA ASN A 50 14.27 8.09 -1.93
C ASN A 50 13.62 7.45 -3.14
N VAL A 51 14.34 6.61 -3.89
CA VAL A 51 13.77 5.95 -5.08
C VAL A 51 12.65 4.96 -4.68
N ALA A 52 12.84 4.19 -3.62
CA ALA A 52 11.83 3.26 -3.12
C ALA A 52 10.60 4.02 -2.59
N ILE A 53 10.83 5.06 -1.77
CA ILE A 53 9.78 5.86 -1.15
C ILE A 53 9.02 6.64 -2.23
N SER A 54 9.71 7.49 -3.01
CA SER A 54 9.07 8.31 -4.04
C SER A 54 8.38 7.46 -5.10
N GLY A 55 8.99 6.36 -5.53
CA GLY A 55 8.36 5.41 -6.46
C GLY A 55 7.07 4.83 -5.88
N GLY A 56 7.08 4.38 -4.62
CA GLY A 56 5.89 3.90 -3.93
C GLY A 56 4.80 4.98 -3.80
N VAL A 57 5.17 6.21 -3.44
CA VAL A 57 4.24 7.34 -3.35
C VAL A 57 3.62 7.66 -4.71
N ILE A 58 4.43 7.76 -5.77
CA ILE A 58 3.95 8.04 -7.13
C ILE A 58 2.97 6.96 -7.59
N LEU A 59 3.33 5.68 -7.42
CA LEU A 59 2.46 4.56 -7.80
C LEU A 59 1.15 4.58 -7.01
N THR A 60 1.21 4.91 -5.73
CA THR A 60 0.02 5.03 -4.86
C THR A 60 -0.90 6.15 -5.34
N ILE A 61 -0.34 7.33 -5.65
CA ILE A 61 -1.12 8.47 -6.16
C ILE A 61 -1.79 8.11 -7.50
N VAL A 62 -1.05 7.49 -8.42
CA VAL A 62 -1.60 7.07 -9.72
C VAL A 62 -2.69 6.01 -9.55
N ALA A 63 -2.46 5.02 -8.69
CA ALA A 63 -3.45 3.98 -8.38
C ALA A 63 -4.72 4.58 -7.77
N PHE A 64 -4.58 5.50 -6.81
CA PHE A 64 -5.70 6.18 -6.19
C PHE A 64 -6.49 7.03 -7.20
N ALA A 65 -5.81 7.86 -7.99
CA ALA A 65 -6.44 8.71 -9.00
C ALA A 65 -7.19 7.87 -10.05
N THR A 66 -6.57 6.80 -10.55
CA THR A 66 -7.22 5.90 -11.52
C THR A 66 -8.38 5.12 -10.91
N ALA A 67 -8.26 4.66 -9.66
CA ALA A 67 -9.35 3.99 -8.95
C ALA A 67 -10.58 4.89 -8.80
N ILE A 68 -10.40 6.18 -8.48
CA ILE A 68 -11.51 7.14 -8.42
C ILE A 68 -12.11 7.36 -9.81
N LEU A 69 -11.28 7.69 -10.80
CA LEU A 69 -11.76 8.00 -12.16
C LEU A 69 -12.54 6.83 -12.78
N PHE A 70 -11.96 5.63 -12.73
CA PHE A 70 -12.62 4.43 -13.26
C PHE A 70 -13.77 3.95 -12.38
N GLY A 71 -13.68 4.11 -11.06
CA GLY A 71 -14.77 3.79 -10.14
C GLY A 71 -16.01 4.63 -10.43
N VAL A 72 -15.86 5.95 -10.54
CA VAL A 72 -16.96 6.86 -10.91
C VAL A 72 -17.49 6.54 -12.31
N TYR A 73 -16.60 6.35 -13.28
CA TYR A 73 -16.99 5.98 -14.64
C TYR A 73 -17.83 4.69 -14.69
N GLN A 74 -17.42 3.66 -13.94
CA GLN A 74 -18.12 2.38 -13.89
C GLN A 74 -19.50 2.50 -13.22
N VAL A 75 -19.61 3.28 -12.15
CA VAL A 75 -20.90 3.54 -11.48
C VAL A 75 -21.88 4.24 -12.42
N ILE A 76 -21.41 5.21 -13.22
CA ILE A 76 -22.25 5.95 -14.16
C ILE A 76 -22.68 5.07 -15.35
N MET A 77 -21.73 4.36 -15.96
CA MET A 77 -22.00 3.59 -17.18
C MET A 77 -22.69 2.24 -16.91
N ASN A 78 -22.46 1.63 -15.75
CA ASN A 78 -23.06 0.36 -15.37
C ASN A 78 -23.34 0.27 -13.86
N PRO A 79 -24.38 0.97 -13.36
CA PRO A 79 -24.69 1.05 -11.93
C PRO A 79 -24.93 -0.33 -11.30
N LYS A 80 -25.62 -1.22 -12.02
CA LYS A 80 -25.91 -2.58 -11.53
C LYS A 80 -24.65 -3.43 -11.45
N GLY A 81 -23.76 -3.33 -12.44
CA GLY A 81 -22.46 -4.01 -12.41
C GLY A 81 -21.51 -3.47 -11.34
N ALA A 82 -21.66 -2.20 -10.96
CA ALA A 82 -20.83 -1.55 -9.95
C ALA A 82 -21.17 -1.96 -8.50
N ILE A 83 -22.29 -2.66 -8.27
CA ILE A 83 -22.71 -3.07 -6.91
C ILE A 83 -21.61 -3.91 -6.22
N GLN A 84 -20.94 -4.80 -6.95
CA GLN A 84 -19.87 -5.63 -6.39
C GLN A 84 -18.66 -4.79 -5.95
N SER A 85 -18.24 -3.82 -6.76
CA SER A 85 -17.13 -2.91 -6.41
C SER A 85 -17.49 -1.98 -5.25
N ILE A 86 -18.74 -1.50 -5.19
CA ILE A 86 -19.22 -0.66 -4.09
C ILE A 86 -19.23 -1.47 -2.78
N LEU A 87 -19.75 -2.70 -2.81
CA LEU A 87 -19.74 -3.58 -1.63
C LEU A 87 -18.32 -3.85 -1.14
N GLY A 88 -17.38 -4.12 -2.04
CA GLY A 88 -15.97 -4.28 -1.69
C GLY A 88 -15.41 -3.03 -1.00
N LEU A 89 -15.67 -1.84 -1.53
CA LEU A 89 -15.23 -0.58 -0.94
C LEU A 89 -15.83 -0.35 0.45
N VAL A 90 -17.13 -0.64 0.63
CA VAL A 90 -17.81 -0.54 1.94
C VAL A 90 -17.16 -1.45 2.97
N VAL A 91 -16.79 -2.67 2.60
CA VAL A 91 -16.08 -3.61 3.50
C VAL A 91 -14.71 -3.04 3.90
N ILE A 92 -13.94 -2.51 2.95
CA ILE A 92 -12.62 -1.92 3.23
C ILE A 92 -12.74 -0.72 4.17
N ILE A 93 -13.69 0.19 3.91
CA ILE A 93 -13.94 1.35 4.76
C ILE A 93 -14.39 0.91 6.15
N GLY A 94 -15.30 -0.07 6.24
CA GLY A 94 -15.77 -0.61 7.51
C GLY A 94 -14.63 -1.20 8.34
N MET A 95 -13.76 -2.00 7.71
CA MET A 95 -12.55 -2.53 8.35
C MET A 95 -11.64 -1.41 8.84
N PHE A 96 -11.34 -0.43 7.99
CA PHE A 96 -10.50 0.70 8.36
C PHE A 96 -11.06 1.46 9.56
N LEU A 97 -12.36 1.76 9.57
CA LEU A 97 -13.00 2.44 10.69
C LEU A 97 -12.92 1.63 11.98
N ILE A 98 -13.10 0.31 11.91
CA ILE A 98 -12.92 -0.57 13.07
C ILE A 98 -11.47 -0.44 13.59
N PHE A 99 -10.47 -0.69 12.76
CA PHE A 99 -9.07 -0.67 13.20
C PHE A 99 -8.61 0.71 13.66
N TYR A 100 -9.03 1.78 12.99
CA TYR A 100 -8.75 3.14 13.42
C TYR A 100 -9.41 3.43 14.79
N SER A 101 -10.68 3.06 14.98
CA SER A 101 -11.37 3.30 16.25
C SER A 101 -10.80 2.51 17.43
N THR A 102 -10.18 1.36 17.17
CA THR A 102 -9.52 0.54 18.18
C THR A 102 -8.02 0.80 18.29
N ALA A 103 -7.45 1.64 17.42
CA ALA A 103 -6.03 1.95 17.45
C ALA A 103 -5.73 2.83 18.66
N THR A 104 -4.75 2.40 19.44
CA THR A 104 -4.14 3.22 20.49
C THR A 104 -2.92 3.92 19.92
N THR A 105 -2.72 5.18 20.28
CA THR A 105 -1.56 5.96 19.83
C THR A 105 -0.27 5.23 20.21
N GLU A 106 0.65 5.15 19.24
CA GLU A 106 1.91 4.45 19.42
C GLU A 106 2.69 5.03 20.60
N THR A 107 3.16 4.16 21.50
CA THR A 107 3.89 4.56 22.72
C THR A 107 5.35 4.13 22.70
N ALA A 108 5.83 3.57 21.58
CA ALA A 108 7.20 3.12 21.42
C ALA A 108 7.64 3.15 19.95
N GLY A 109 8.96 3.19 19.72
CA GLY A 109 9.57 3.15 18.39
C GLY A 109 9.54 4.49 17.64
N PRO A 110 9.94 4.49 16.36
CA PRO A 110 10.19 5.71 15.59
C PRO A 110 8.97 6.65 15.46
N ILE A 111 7.76 6.07 15.35
CA ILE A 111 6.51 6.86 15.27
C ILE A 111 6.27 7.63 16.59
N TYR A 112 6.55 7.01 17.73
CA TYR A 112 6.40 7.66 19.04
C TYR A 112 7.40 8.80 19.23
N GLU A 113 8.63 8.64 18.75
CA GLU A 113 9.65 9.69 18.78
C GLU A 113 9.22 10.92 17.98
N ASP A 114 8.62 10.72 16.81
CA ASP A 114 8.08 11.82 16.01
C ASP A 114 6.85 12.49 16.64
N ILE A 115 6.03 11.73 17.39
CA ILE A 115 4.94 12.32 18.20
C ILE A 115 5.51 13.20 19.30
N GLN A 116 6.53 12.73 20.02
CA GLN A 116 7.18 13.51 21.08
C GLN A 116 7.92 14.74 20.52
N ALA A 117 8.49 14.63 19.31
CA ALA A 117 9.10 15.75 18.61
C ALA A 117 8.07 16.74 18.03
N GLY A 118 6.76 16.48 18.17
CA GLY A 118 5.68 17.31 17.64
C GLY A 118 5.56 17.29 16.11
N LYS A 119 6.24 16.35 15.44
CA LYS A 119 6.18 16.16 13.98
C LYS A 119 4.92 15.40 13.56
N LEU A 120 4.36 14.59 14.44
CA LEU A 120 3.17 13.77 14.22
C LEU A 120 2.16 13.97 15.36
N SER A 121 0.86 14.02 15.04
CA SER A 121 -0.19 13.97 16.05
C SER A 121 -0.57 12.52 16.38
N GLY A 122 -1.11 12.30 17.58
CA GLY A 122 -1.64 10.99 17.97
C GLY A 122 -2.76 10.49 17.06
N ASP A 123 -3.57 11.40 16.51
CA ASP A 123 -4.61 11.05 15.55
C ASP A 123 -4.05 10.54 14.22
N VAL A 124 -2.96 11.14 13.72
CA VAL A 124 -2.28 10.66 12.51
C VAL A 124 -1.64 9.30 12.77
N SER A 125 -1.06 9.08 13.96
CA SER A 125 -0.57 7.76 14.37
C SER A 125 -1.67 6.70 14.33
N ASN A 126 -2.83 6.98 14.93
CA ASN A 126 -3.96 6.04 14.93
C ASN A 126 -4.48 5.75 13.50
N TRP A 127 -4.47 6.77 12.63
CA TRP A 127 -4.82 6.65 11.23
C TRP A 127 -3.86 5.72 10.47
N ILE A 128 -2.55 5.90 10.66
CA ILE A 128 -1.51 5.03 10.09
C ILE A 128 -1.71 3.59 10.55
N THR A 129 -1.90 3.37 11.86
CA THR A 129 -2.11 2.04 12.44
C THR A 129 -3.37 1.38 11.86
N GLY A 130 -4.49 2.10 11.76
CA GLY A 130 -5.72 1.60 11.16
C GLY A 130 -5.57 1.22 9.69
N ALA A 131 -4.85 2.03 8.92
CA ALA A 131 -4.57 1.78 7.51
C ALA A 131 -3.68 0.53 7.33
N LEU A 132 -2.60 0.41 8.10
CA LEU A 132 -1.67 -0.72 8.05
C LEU A 132 -2.37 -2.04 8.34
N TRP A 133 -3.15 -2.13 9.41
CA TRP A 133 -3.89 -3.36 9.75
C TRP A 133 -4.90 -3.75 8.68
N THR A 134 -5.62 -2.77 8.13
CA THR A 134 -6.55 -3.01 7.03
C THR A 134 -5.83 -3.61 5.82
N THR A 135 -4.68 -3.02 5.42
CA THR A 135 -3.87 -3.53 4.32
C THR A 135 -3.33 -4.93 4.59
N LEU A 136 -2.77 -5.18 5.78
CA LEU A 136 -2.19 -6.48 6.13
C LEU A 136 -3.22 -7.60 6.12
N ILE A 137 -4.44 -7.33 6.61
CA ILE A 137 -5.52 -8.32 6.62
C ILE A 137 -6.03 -8.60 5.21
N ILE A 138 -6.23 -7.57 4.38
CA ILE A 138 -6.63 -7.75 2.98
C ILE A 138 -5.56 -8.52 2.22
N PHE A 139 -4.28 -8.20 2.46
CA PHE A 139 -3.16 -8.89 1.85
C PHE A 139 -3.13 -10.37 2.26
N GLY A 140 -3.26 -10.67 3.55
CA GLY A 140 -3.36 -12.04 4.07
C GLY A 140 -4.56 -12.81 3.50
N ALA A 141 -5.73 -12.17 3.45
CA ALA A 141 -6.94 -12.74 2.84
C ALA A 141 -6.73 -13.00 1.34
N THR A 142 -6.03 -12.12 0.64
CA THR A 142 -5.70 -12.29 -0.79
C THR A 142 -4.81 -13.50 -1.00
N ILE A 143 -3.75 -13.66 -0.20
CA ILE A 143 -2.89 -14.86 -0.25
C ILE A 143 -3.72 -16.11 0.03
N PHE A 144 -4.57 -16.09 1.04
CA PHE A 144 -5.41 -17.23 1.41
C PHE A 144 -6.36 -17.64 0.27
N VAL A 145 -7.06 -16.68 -0.32
CA VAL A 145 -7.96 -16.90 -1.47
C VAL A 145 -7.17 -17.40 -2.68
N PHE A 146 -6.00 -16.84 -2.95
CA PHE A 146 -5.13 -17.27 -4.05
C PHE A 146 -4.75 -18.75 -3.90
N ILE A 147 -4.20 -19.15 -2.74
CA ILE A 147 -3.82 -20.54 -2.46
C ILE A 147 -5.03 -21.47 -2.62
N PHE A 148 -6.18 -21.12 -2.02
CA PHE A 148 -7.38 -21.95 -2.10
C PHE A 148 -7.91 -22.06 -3.54
N SER A 149 -7.81 -20.99 -4.32
CA SER A 149 -8.24 -20.98 -5.72
C SER A 149 -7.39 -21.90 -6.59
N GLU A 150 -6.07 -21.94 -6.38
CA GLU A 150 -5.16 -22.84 -7.07
C GLU A 150 -5.41 -24.30 -6.68
N ILE A 151 -5.57 -24.59 -5.38
CA ILE A 151 -5.93 -25.95 -4.92
C ILE A 151 -7.22 -26.42 -5.59
N ARG A 152 -8.28 -25.60 -5.56
CA ARG A 152 -9.55 -25.92 -6.21
C ARG A 152 -9.41 -26.14 -7.71
N ASN A 153 -8.54 -25.39 -8.38
CA ASN A 153 -8.30 -25.49 -9.81
C ASN A 153 -7.59 -26.80 -10.18
N VAL A 154 -6.68 -27.30 -9.34
CA VAL A 154 -6.02 -28.60 -9.52
C VAL A 154 -6.99 -29.78 -9.42
N PHE A 155 -8.07 -29.63 -8.62
CA PHE A 155 -9.11 -30.66 -8.46
C PHE A 155 -10.29 -30.54 -9.43
N LYS A 156 -10.24 -29.60 -10.39
CA LYS A 156 -11.23 -29.45 -11.46
C LYS A 156 -10.63 -29.86 -12.80
#